data_AF-X1LEH5-F1
#
_entry.id   AF-X1LEH5-F1
#
_cell.length_a   1.000
_cell.length_b   1.000
_cell.length_c   1.000
_cell.angle_alpha   90.00
_cell.angle_beta   90.00
_cell.angle_gamma   90.00
#
_symmetry.space_group_name_H-M   'P 1'
#
loop_
_entity.id
_entity.type
_entity.pdbx_description
1 polymer ?
#
loop_
_entity_poly.entity_id
_entity_poly.type
_entity_poly.pdbx_seq_one_letter_code
_entity_poly.pdbx_strand_id
1 'polypeptide(L)'
;MAAPYVLVLVMLAYSTIFRPMGLNKTAVKPPPQKVVASPEFASPVINTTEVTEKLLSLPVPEKRIPVAVYGLWDKTGQLKDDQPGMAARKSTVVSQGASEMLITALDRSRQFKLLDRVTFKNLMTEQDLRGKKRLAA
;
A
#
# COMPACT_ATOMS: atom_id res chain seq x y z
N MET A 1 40.52 27.63 -50.10
CA MET A 1 39.30 26.91 -50.56
C MET A 1 39.55 25.42 -50.35
N ALA A 2 39.19 24.87 -49.18
CA ALA A 2 39.38 23.45 -48.86
C ALA A 2 38.25 22.64 -49.53
N ALA A 3 38.62 21.63 -50.32
CA ALA A 3 37.71 20.90 -51.19
C ALA A 3 36.66 20.08 -50.40
N PRO A 4 35.39 20.03 -50.88
CA PRO A 4 34.28 19.34 -50.19
C PRO A 4 34.48 17.83 -50.05
N TYR A 5 35.44 17.25 -50.79
CA TYR A 5 35.76 15.83 -50.75
C TYR A 5 36.44 15.38 -49.45
N VAL A 6 37.10 16.28 -48.71
CA VAL A 6 37.79 15.91 -47.45
C VAL A 6 36.78 15.55 -46.36
N LEU A 7 35.67 16.28 -46.27
CA LEU A 7 34.61 16.01 -45.28
C LEU A 7 33.90 14.67 -45.57
N VAL A 8 33.69 14.35 -46.85
CA VAL A 8 33.06 13.10 -47.29
C VAL A 8 33.99 11.90 -47.03
N LEU A 9 35.30 12.05 -47.25
CA LEU A 9 36.29 11.02 -46.93
C LEU A 9 36.38 10.75 -45.43
N VAL A 10 36.30 11.78 -44.59
CA VAL A 10 36.28 11.65 -43.13
C VAL A 10 35.01 10.95 -42.66
N MET A 11 33.84 11.25 -43.23
CA MET A 11 32.58 10.60 -42.87
C MET A 11 32.49 9.14 -43.33
N LEU A 12 33.05 8.80 -44.49
CA LEU A 12 33.18 7.41 -44.94
C LEU A 12 34.21 6.61 -44.12
N ALA A 13 35.28 7.26 -43.67
CA ALA A 13 36.23 6.65 -42.73
C ALA A 13 35.58 6.43 -41.34
N TYR A 14 34.73 7.36 -40.88
CA TYR A 14 34.09 7.25 -39.57
C TYR A 14 33.05 6.11 -39.51
N SER A 15 32.29 5.88 -40.57
CA SER A 15 31.25 4.83 -40.61
C SER A 15 31.80 3.40 -40.71
N THR A 16 33.04 3.23 -41.19
CA THR A 16 33.69 1.91 -41.26
C THR A 16 34.39 1.52 -39.95
N ILE A 17 34.86 2.50 -39.18
CA ILE A 17 35.48 2.30 -37.86
C ILE A 17 34.42 2.06 -36.78
N PHE A 18 33.27 2.75 -36.87
CA PHE A 18 32.18 2.64 -35.90
C PHE A 18 31.08 1.68 -36.38
N ARG A 19 31.44 0.41 -36.62
CA ARG A 19 30.43 -0.66 -36.72
C ARG A 19 29.76 -0.81 -35.34
N PRO A 20 28.41 -0.73 -35.23
CA PRO A 20 27.74 -1.05 -33.97
C PRO A 20 27.98 -2.54 -33.69
N MET A 21 28.89 -2.80 -32.75
CA MET A 21 29.19 -4.12 -32.23
C MET A 21 27.86 -4.70 -31.75
N GLY A 22 27.48 -5.82 -32.37
CA GLY A 22 26.14 -6.38 -32.30
C GLY A 22 25.60 -6.43 -30.87
N LEU A 23 24.31 -6.13 -30.75
CA LEU A 23 23.47 -6.66 -29.67
C LEU A 23 23.58 -8.19 -29.74
N ASN A 24 24.58 -8.75 -29.07
CA ASN A 24 24.56 -10.14 -28.71
C ASN A 24 23.36 -10.27 -27.78
N LYS A 25 22.24 -10.78 -28.32
CA LYS A 25 21.22 -11.40 -27.49
C LYS A 25 21.89 -12.60 -26.86
N THR A 26 22.67 -12.38 -25.80
CA THR A 26 22.92 -13.41 -24.83
C THR A 26 21.53 -13.85 -24.41
N ALA A 27 21.14 -15.03 -24.90
CA ALA A 27 20.10 -15.82 -24.29
C ALA A 27 20.63 -16.11 -22.88
N VAL A 28 20.45 -15.13 -21.98
CA VAL A 28 20.38 -15.39 -20.56
C VAL A 28 19.17 -16.31 -20.47
N LYS A 29 19.44 -17.62 -20.51
CA LYS A 29 18.45 -18.60 -20.08
C LYS A 29 18.03 -18.10 -18.72
N PRO A 30 16.76 -17.67 -18.54
CA PRO A 30 16.34 -17.19 -17.25
C PRO A 30 16.71 -18.30 -16.25
N PRO A 31 17.34 -17.96 -15.10
CA PRO A 31 17.53 -18.95 -14.04
C PRO A 31 16.18 -19.63 -13.87
N PRO A 32 16.12 -20.98 -13.74
CA PRO A 32 14.87 -21.71 -13.76
C PRO A 32 13.93 -20.95 -12.83
N GLN A 33 12.95 -20.26 -13.44
CA GLN A 33 11.92 -19.63 -12.66
C GLN A 33 11.26 -20.84 -12.06
N LYS A 34 11.56 -21.08 -10.77
CA LYS A 34 10.69 -21.88 -9.96
C LYS A 34 9.39 -21.11 -10.11
N VAL A 35 8.52 -21.64 -10.96
CA VAL A 35 7.12 -21.28 -11.02
C VAL A 35 6.65 -21.68 -9.63
N VAL A 36 6.92 -20.79 -8.67
CA VAL A 36 6.13 -20.69 -7.47
C VAL A 36 4.78 -20.42 -8.08
N ALA A 37 3.99 -21.49 -8.13
CA ALA A 37 2.64 -21.49 -8.60
C ALA A 37 2.03 -20.16 -8.17
N SER A 38 1.36 -19.49 -9.12
CA SER A 38 0.40 -18.42 -8.83
C SER A 38 -0.16 -18.71 -7.45
N PRO A 39 -0.03 -17.82 -6.44
CA PRO A 39 -0.59 -18.12 -5.16
C PRO A 39 -2.03 -18.47 -5.47
N GLU A 40 -2.41 -19.73 -5.23
CA GLU A 40 -3.81 -20.03 -5.03
C GLU A 40 -4.27 -18.91 -4.11
N PHE A 41 -5.34 -18.23 -4.48
CA PHE A 41 -6.06 -17.41 -3.52
C PHE A 41 -6.63 -18.42 -2.52
N ALA A 42 -5.73 -19.01 -1.71
CA ALA A 42 -6.03 -19.85 -0.59
C ALA A 42 -6.97 -18.98 0.20
N SER A 43 -8.21 -19.46 0.31
CA SER A 43 -9.24 -18.78 1.08
C SER A 43 -8.58 -18.37 2.39
N PRO A 44 -8.66 -17.09 2.80
CA PRO A 44 -7.89 -16.60 3.92
C PRO A 44 -8.17 -17.53 5.08
N VAL A 45 -7.16 -18.29 5.50
CA VAL A 45 -7.26 -19.14 6.68
C VAL A 45 -7.54 -18.14 7.80
N ILE A 46 -8.78 -18.13 8.28
CA ILE A 46 -9.16 -17.28 9.38
C ILE A 46 -8.47 -17.89 10.59
N ASN A 47 -7.27 -17.40 10.89
CA ASN A 47 -6.53 -17.78 12.08
C ASN A 47 -7.29 -17.20 13.27
N THR A 48 -8.19 -17.99 13.86
CA THR A 48 -8.84 -17.66 15.12
C THR A 48 -7.80 -17.81 16.22
N THR A 49 -7.44 -16.69 16.85
CA THR A 49 -6.57 -16.72 18.03
C THR A 49 -7.42 -17.01 19.28
N GLU A 50 -6.80 -17.52 20.35
CA GLU A 50 -7.49 -17.70 21.64
C GLU A 50 -8.16 -16.41 22.14
N VAL A 51 -7.55 -15.25 21.84
CA VAL A 51 -8.11 -13.94 22.18
C VAL A 51 -9.40 -13.68 21.40
N THR A 52 -9.44 -14.07 20.12
CA THR A 52 -10.64 -13.95 19.28
C THR A 52 -11.77 -14.83 19.82
N GLU A 53 -11.48 -16.05 20.26
CA GLU A 53 -12.48 -16.95 20.86
C GLU A 53 -13.03 -16.39 22.17
N LYS A 54 -12.15 -15.92 23.07
CA LYS A 54 -12.54 -15.27 24.33
C LYS A 54 -13.41 -14.02 24.11
N LEU A 55 -13.11 -13.25 23.06
CA LEU A 55 -13.89 -12.06 22.72
C LEU A 55 -15.30 -12.43 22.23
N LEU A 56 -15.44 -13.52 21.47
CA LEU A 56 -16.72 -14.01 20.97
C LEU A 56 -17.55 -14.71 22.05
N SER A 57 -16.90 -15.32 23.04
CA SER A 57 -17.54 -16.00 24.17
C SER A 57 -18.10 -15.04 25.23
N LEU A 58 -17.97 -13.72 25.05
CA LEU A 58 -18.53 -12.74 25.98
C LEU A 58 -20.07 -12.84 26.00
N PRO A 59 -20.70 -12.75 27.19
CA PRO A 59 -22.15 -12.78 27.32
C PRO A 59 -22.79 -11.56 26.65
N VAL A 60 -24.02 -11.68 26.19
CA VAL A 60 -24.74 -10.55 25.59
C VAL A 60 -25.08 -9.54 26.69
N PRO A 61 -24.69 -8.25 26.56
CA PRO A 61 -25.00 -7.25 27.57
C PRO A 61 -26.49 -6.88 27.52
N GLU A 62 -27.07 -6.55 28.68
CA GLU A 62 -28.44 -6.01 28.76
C GLU A 62 -28.54 -4.67 28.02
N LYS A 63 -27.48 -3.86 28.06
CA LYS A 63 -27.41 -2.57 27.39
C LYS A 63 -26.02 -2.35 26.79
N ARG A 64 -25.96 -2.10 25.49
CA ARG A 64 -24.71 -1.74 24.80
C ARG A 64 -24.28 -0.33 25.16
N ILE A 65 -23.00 -0.17 25.48
CA ILE A 65 -22.43 1.14 25.81
C ILE A 65 -22.03 1.85 24.51
N PRO A 66 -22.45 3.10 24.28
CA PRO A 66 -22.02 3.87 23.12
C PRO A 66 -20.55 4.27 23.26
N VAL A 67 -19.73 3.91 22.28
CA VAL A 67 -18.29 4.22 22.27
C VAL A 67 -17.91 4.84 20.93
N ALA A 68 -17.06 5.86 20.98
CA ALA A 68 -16.43 6.41 19.79
C ALA A 68 -14.94 6.07 19.79
N VAL A 69 -14.48 5.45 18.73
CA VAL A 69 -13.06 5.12 18.52
C VAL A 69 -12.44 6.21 17.66
N TYR A 70 -11.30 6.75 18.11
CA TYR A 70 -10.50 7.68 17.34
C TYR A 70 -9.34 6.95 16.65
N GLY A 71 -8.53 7.67 15.89
CA GLY A 71 -7.33 7.11 15.27
C GLY A 71 -6.40 6.48 16.32
N LEU A 72 -6.11 5.19 16.15
CA LEU A 72 -5.07 4.48 16.85
C LEU A 72 -3.79 4.59 16.01
N TRP A 73 -2.88 5.46 16.43
CA TRP A 73 -1.60 5.68 15.76
C TRP A 73 -0.50 4.85 16.42
N ASP A 74 0.38 4.30 15.60
CA ASP A 74 1.62 3.70 16.07
C ASP A 74 2.52 4.78 16.70
N LYS A 75 2.88 4.59 17.97
CA LYS A 75 3.79 5.46 18.72
C LYS A 75 5.17 4.83 18.96
N THR A 76 5.42 3.64 18.43
CA THR A 76 6.70 2.95 18.58
C THR A 76 7.79 3.60 17.73
N GLY A 77 7.40 4.24 16.61
CA GLY A 77 8.33 4.85 15.65
C GLY A 77 9.21 3.84 14.92
N GLN A 78 8.91 2.54 15.01
CA GLN A 78 9.74 1.49 14.45
C GLN A 78 9.43 1.30 12.97
N LEU A 79 10.47 1.41 12.14
CA LEU A 79 10.45 1.11 10.72
C LEU A 79 11.23 -0.20 10.48
N LYS A 80 10.80 -0.97 9.49
CA LYS A 80 11.57 -2.11 9.01
C LYS A 80 12.83 -1.59 8.33
N ASP A 81 13.95 -2.23 8.65
CA ASP A 81 15.22 -1.94 7.99
C ASP A 81 15.18 -2.49 6.55
N ASP A 82 15.43 -1.59 5.59
CA ASP A 82 15.49 -1.94 4.18
C ASP A 82 16.74 -2.79 3.90
N GLN A 83 16.60 -3.80 3.04
CA GLN A 83 17.74 -4.55 2.51
C GLN A 83 18.76 -3.61 1.82
N PRO A 84 20.08 -3.91 1.88
CA PRO A 84 21.08 -3.03 1.30
C PRO A 84 20.81 -2.80 -0.19
N GLY A 85 20.58 -1.55 -0.58
CA GLY A 85 20.33 -1.14 -1.98
C GLY A 85 18.95 -0.54 -2.27
N MET A 86 18.01 -0.56 -1.32
CA MET A 86 16.66 0.00 -1.49
C MET A 86 16.36 1.08 -0.45
N ALA A 87 17.13 2.16 -0.41
CA ALA A 87 17.07 3.22 0.62
C ALA A 87 15.75 4.02 0.69
N ALA A 88 14.72 3.67 -0.09
CA ALA A 88 13.52 4.49 -0.30
C ALA A 88 12.20 3.80 0.12
N ARG A 89 12.21 2.64 0.80
CA ARG A 89 10.98 1.87 1.08
C ARG A 89 10.81 1.47 2.54
N LYS A 90 10.99 2.41 3.47
CA LYS A 90 10.77 2.19 4.90
C LYS A 90 9.29 1.90 5.22
N SER A 91 8.98 0.64 5.47
CA SER A 91 7.65 0.21 5.96
C SER A 91 7.60 0.23 7.48
N THR A 92 6.45 0.50 8.09
CA THR A 92 6.30 0.40 9.56
C THR A 92 6.39 -1.06 10.00
N VAL A 93 6.98 -1.30 11.18
CA VAL A 93 6.97 -2.65 11.80
C VAL A 93 5.57 -3.00 12.26
N VAL A 94 4.83 -2.01 12.74
CA VAL A 94 3.45 -2.14 13.23
C VAL A 94 2.46 -1.87 12.10
N SER A 95 1.31 -2.54 12.18
CA SER A 95 0.19 -2.39 11.25
C SER A 95 -0.38 -0.97 11.27
N GLN A 96 -0.64 -0.42 10.09
CA GLN A 96 -1.34 0.86 9.92
C GLN A 96 -2.87 0.72 10.04
N GLY A 97 -3.39 -0.50 10.01
CA GLY A 97 -4.82 -0.81 10.12
C GLY A 97 -5.31 -1.02 11.55
N ALA A 98 -4.52 -0.66 12.57
CA ALA A 98 -4.84 -0.94 13.97
C ALA A 98 -6.20 -0.36 14.42
N SER A 99 -6.58 0.80 13.88
CA SER A 99 -7.89 1.42 14.16
C SER A 99 -9.05 0.57 13.66
N GLU A 100 -8.96 0.06 12.42
CA GLU A 100 -10.01 -0.77 11.81
C GLU A 100 -10.10 -2.14 12.47
N MET A 101 -8.95 -2.70 12.86
CA MET A 101 -8.88 -3.94 13.63
C MET A 101 -9.59 -3.79 14.99
N LEU A 102 -9.37 -2.67 15.68
CA LEU A 102 -10.05 -2.37 16.95
C LEU A 102 -11.56 -2.19 16.75
N ILE A 103 -11.98 -1.43 15.74
CA ILE A 103 -13.40 -1.24 15.39
C ILE A 103 -14.07 -2.61 15.14
N THR A 104 -13.43 -3.46 14.34
CA THR A 104 -13.94 -4.80 14.03
C THR A 104 -14.02 -5.69 15.28
N ALA A 105 -13.04 -5.61 16.18
CA ALA A 105 -13.05 -6.36 17.44
C ALA A 105 -14.20 -5.90 18.35
N LEU A 106 -14.41 -4.59 18.49
CA LEU A 106 -15.49 -4.05 19.30
C LEU A 106 -16.87 -4.43 18.73
N ASP A 107 -17.04 -4.40 17.41
CA ASP A 107 -18.27 -4.84 16.76
C ASP A 107 -18.56 -6.33 17.01
N ARG A 108 -17.56 -7.20 16.78
CA ARG A 108 -17.65 -8.65 17.01
C ARG A 108 -17.92 -9.02 18.48
N SER A 109 -17.46 -8.20 19.43
CA SER A 109 -17.72 -8.42 20.86
C SER A 109 -19.20 -8.28 21.23
N ARG A 110 -20.00 -7.56 20.42
CA ARG A 110 -21.41 -7.21 20.67
C ARG A 110 -21.66 -6.43 21.97
N GLN A 111 -20.60 -6.00 22.67
CA GLN A 111 -20.69 -5.28 23.93
C GLN A 111 -21.01 -3.79 23.76
N PHE A 112 -20.63 -3.22 22.62
CA PHE A 112 -20.61 -1.77 22.40
C PHE A 112 -21.50 -1.38 21.23
N LYS A 113 -21.94 -0.11 21.24
CA LYS A 113 -22.55 0.56 20.10
C LYS A 113 -21.54 1.56 19.54
N LEU A 114 -20.94 1.25 18.40
CA LEU A 114 -19.92 2.10 17.80
C LEU A 114 -20.53 3.36 17.18
N LEU A 115 -19.86 4.49 17.38
CA LEU A 115 -20.19 5.78 16.77
C LEU A 115 -19.10 6.14 15.76
N ASP A 116 -19.46 6.17 14.47
CA ASP A 116 -18.54 6.56 13.41
C ASP A 116 -18.32 8.08 13.37
N ARG A 117 -17.11 8.52 13.73
CA ARG A 117 -16.74 9.95 13.71
C ARG A 117 -16.20 10.43 12.36
N VAL A 118 -15.83 9.53 11.45
CA VAL A 118 -15.44 9.91 10.07
C VAL A 118 -16.62 10.59 9.37
N THR A 119 -17.84 10.08 9.58
CA THR A 119 -19.08 10.67 9.07
C THR A 119 -19.43 11.97 9.80
N PHE A 120 -19.11 12.13 11.09
CA PHE A 120 -19.46 13.34 11.84
C PHE A 120 -18.79 14.61 11.31
N LYS A 121 -17.49 14.57 10.97
CA LYS A 121 -16.83 15.75 10.38
C LYS A 121 -17.46 16.13 9.05
N ASN A 122 -17.73 15.14 8.19
CA ASN A 122 -18.39 15.35 6.90
C ASN A 122 -19.82 15.90 7.09
N LEU A 123 -20.57 15.39 8.07
CA LEU A 123 -21.88 15.90 8.45
C LEU A 123 -21.80 17.34 8.96
N MET A 124 -20.85 17.67 9.83
CA MET A 124 -20.67 19.05 10.30
C MET A 124 -20.31 19.99 9.15
N THR A 125 -19.44 19.55 8.23
CA THR A 125 -19.10 20.32 7.02
C THR A 125 -20.30 20.48 6.09
N GLU A 126 -21.11 19.43 5.89
CA GLU A 126 -22.34 19.50 5.09
C GLU A 126 -23.37 20.45 5.74
N GLN A 127 -23.59 20.34 7.05
CA GLN A 127 -24.50 21.22 7.80
C GLN A 127 -24.04 22.68 7.78
N ASP A 128 -22.73 22.92 7.91
CA ASP A 128 -22.14 24.25 7.79
C ASP A 128 -22.31 24.83 6.37
N LEU A 129 -22.07 24.02 5.33
CA LEU A 129 -22.27 24.41 3.93
C LEU A 129 -23.75 24.69 3.61
N ARG A 130 -24.67 23.88 4.13
CA ARG A 130 -26.11 24.12 4.05
C ARG A 130 -26.50 25.43 4.72
N GLY A 131 -26.00 25.67 5.94
CA GLY A 131 -26.23 26.92 6.68
C GLY A 131 -25.73 28.15 5.94
N LYS A 132 -24.62 28.02 5.20
CA LYS A 132 -24.02 29.10 4.41
C LYS A 132 -24.63 29.28 3.00
N LYS A 133 -25.61 28.46 2.60
CA LYS A 133 -26.24 28.47 1.25
C LYS A 133 -25.23 28.43 0.09
N ARG A 134 -24.11 27.70 0.22
CA ARG A 134 -23.04 27.63 -0.82
C ARG A 134 -23.08 26.36 -1.67
N LEU A 135 -24.22 25.68 -1.76
CA LEU A 135 -24.36 24.51 -2.62
C LEU A 135 -24.68 24.96 -4.05
N ALA A 136 -23.82 24.60 -5.01
CA ALA A 136 -24.18 24.66 -6.42
C ALA A 136 -25.36 23.70 -6.64
N ALA A 137 -26.40 24.21 -7.30
CA ALA A 137 -27.62 23.47 -7.61
C ALA A 137 -27.36 22.26 -8.51
#